data_AF-A0A845ZJ82-F1
#
_entry.id   AF-A0A845ZJ82-F1
#
_cell.length_a   1.000
_cell.length_b   1.000
_cell.length_c   1.000
_cell.angle_alpha   90.00
_cell.angle_beta   90.00
_cell.angle_gamma   90.00
#
_symmetry.space_group_name_H-M   'P 1'
#
loop_
_entity.id
_entity.type
_entity.pdbx_description
1 polymer ?
#
loop_
_entity_poly.entity_id
_entity_poly.type
_entity_poly.pdbx_seq_one_letter_code
_entity_poly.pdbx_strand_id
1 'polypeptide(L)' 'SEGFCDAVSIARPLVANNDLVQQFQQGKDLPDRPCTYCNRCLLNALQNPLGCYDVRRYNDDHDKMIEQVMTVFDPPPFS' A
#
# COMPACT_ATOMS: atom_id res chain seq x y z
N SER A 1 20.74 -12.97 -14.79
CA SER A 1 20.45 -12.53 -13.41
C SER A 1 21.75 -12.59 -12.62
N GLU A 2 22.05 -11.59 -11.82
CA GLU A 2 23.31 -11.51 -11.05
C GLU A 2 23.30 -12.33 -9.74
N GLY A 3 22.16 -12.96 -9.40
CA GLY A 3 22.07 -13.95 -8.31
C GLY A 3 22.07 -13.38 -6.88
N PHE A 4 21.79 -12.08 -6.69
CA PHE A 4 21.82 -11.47 -5.35
C PHE A 4 20.69 -11.90 -4.41
N CYS A 5 19.57 -12.40 -4.94
CA CYS A 5 18.44 -12.87 -4.13
C CYS A 5 17.61 -13.92 -4.88
N ASP A 6 17.04 -14.84 -4.12
CA ASP A 6 16.09 -15.86 -4.62
C ASP A 6 14.63 -15.37 -4.53
N ALA A 7 14.36 -14.41 -3.65
CA ALA A 7 13.05 -13.82 -3.43
C ALA A 7 13.17 -12.37 -2.95
N VAL A 8 12.11 -11.59 -3.18
CA VAL A 8 12.02 -10.19 -2.76
C VAL A 8 10.93 -10.07 -1.68
N SER A 9 11.32 -9.69 -0.47
CA SER A 9 10.37 -9.30 0.57
C SER A 9 9.96 -7.84 0.37
N ILE A 10 8.65 -7.59 0.42
CA ILE A 10 8.09 -6.27 0.11
C ILE A 10 7.16 -5.87 1.25
N ALA A 11 7.35 -4.67 1.81
CA ALA A 11 6.49 -4.14 2.87
C ALA A 11 5.78 -2.86 2.39
N ARG A 12 6.45 -1.71 2.46
CA ARG A 12 5.87 -0.40 2.14
C ARG A 12 5.24 -0.31 0.73
N PRO A 13 5.83 -0.87 -0.34
CA PRO A 13 5.20 -0.88 -1.65
C PRO A 13 3.89 -1.69 -1.71
N LEU A 14 3.78 -2.80 -0.96
CA LEU A 14 2.55 -3.60 -0.86
C LEU A 14 1.48 -2.91 -0.01
N VAL A 15 1.88 -2.25 1.08
CA VAL A 15 0.95 -1.40 1.86
C VAL A 15 0.38 -0.26 1.00
N ALA A 16 1.18 0.28 0.08
CA ALA A 16 0.74 1.28 -0.86
C ALA A 16 -0.14 0.69 -1.97
N ASN A 17 0.23 -0.45 -2.55
CA ASN A 17 -0.44 -1.08 -3.69
C ASN A 17 -0.57 -2.58 -3.40
N ASN A 18 -1.72 -3.02 -2.90
CA ASN A 18 -1.96 -4.43 -2.55
C ASN A 18 -1.90 -5.35 -3.79
N ASP A 19 -2.15 -4.78 -4.96
CA ASP A 19 -2.12 -5.42 -6.27
C ASP A 19 -0.77 -5.28 -7.00
N LEU A 20 0.30 -4.87 -6.29
CA LEU A 20 1.62 -4.58 -6.91
C LEU A 20 2.16 -5.74 -7.75
N VAL A 21 2.02 -6.98 -7.27
CA VAL A 21 2.53 -8.17 -7.98
C VAL A 21 1.71 -8.44 -9.24
N GLN A 22 0.40 -8.19 -9.21
CA GLN A 22 -0.47 -8.30 -10.36
C GLN A 22 -0.15 -7.22 -11.40
N GLN A 23 0.15 -5.98 -10.97
CA GLN A 23 0.62 -4.91 -11.86
C GLN A 23 1.95 -5.27 -12.53
N PHE A 24 2.90 -5.85 -11.79
CA PHE A 24 4.15 -6.36 -12.36
C PHE A 24 3.90 -7.48 -13.38
N GLN A 25 3.00 -8.42 -13.07
CA GLN A 25 2.61 -9.49 -13.99
C GLN A 25 2.00 -8.95 -15.30
N GLN A 26 1.35 -7.79 -15.26
CA GLN A 26 0.82 -7.10 -16.45
C GLN A 26 1.91 -6.39 -17.28
N GLY A 27 3.18 -6.46 -16.86
CA GLY A 27 4.31 -5.85 -17.57
C GLY A 27 4.56 -4.38 -17.18
N LYS A 28 4.01 -3.90 -16.05
CA LYS A 28 4.31 -2.56 -15.55
C LYS A 28 5.65 -2.56 -14.79
N ASP A 29 6.54 -1.64 -15.17
CA ASP A 29 7.81 -1.42 -14.45
C ASP A 29 7.64 -0.60 -13.16
N LEU A 30 6.55 0.17 -13.06
CA LEU A 30 6.19 0.96 -11.89
C LEU A 30 4.70 0.81 -11.58
N PRO A 31 4.31 0.79 -10.29
CA PRO A 31 2.91 0.81 -9.94
C PRO A 31 2.25 2.16 -10.27
N ASP A 32 0.94 2.15 -10.51
CA ASP A 32 0.18 3.36 -10.86
C ASP A 32 0.27 4.46 -9.80
N ARG A 33 0.39 4.07 -8.52
CA ARG A 33 0.48 4.96 -7.37
C ARG A 33 1.63 4.55 -6.45
N PRO A 34 2.90 4.84 -6.81
CA PRO A 34 4.06 4.34 -6.08
C PRO A 34 4.11 4.80 -4.62
N CYS A 35 4.75 3.99 -3.78
CA CYS A 35 5.07 4.40 -2.41
C CYS A 35 6.03 5.59 -2.45
N THR A 36 5.78 6.61 -1.62
CA THR A 36 6.61 7.83 -1.54
C THR A 36 7.70 7.75 -0.47
N TYR A 37 7.83 6.59 0.19
CA TYR A 37 8.81 6.35 1.25
C TYR A 37 8.71 7.29 2.46
N CYS A 38 7.53 7.88 2.69
CA CYS A 38 7.31 8.88 3.75
C CYS A 38 7.26 8.32 5.18
N ASN A 39 7.24 6.99 5.36
CA ASN A 39 7.13 6.28 6.64
C ASN A 39 5.87 6.60 7.49
N ARG A 40 4.88 7.33 6.97
CA ARG A 40 3.63 7.60 7.69
C ARG A 40 2.82 6.34 8.02
N CYS A 41 2.95 5.30 7.20
CA CYS A 41 2.37 3.98 7.47
C CYS A 41 2.91 3.36 8.77
N LEU A 42 4.22 3.52 9.04
CA LEU A 42 4.86 3.02 10.26
C LEU A 42 4.40 3.79 11.49
N LEU A 43 4.33 5.13 11.40
CA LEU A 43 3.86 5.97 12.50
C LEU A 43 2.41 5.65 12.89
N ASN A 44 1.54 5.50 11.89
CA ASN A 44 0.12 5.24 12.12
C ASN A 44 -0.16 3.82 12.63
N ALA A 45 0.66 2.83 12.28
CA ALA A 45 0.46 1.44 12.70
C ALA A 45 0.43 1.23 14.23
N LEU A 46 0.89 2.21 15.01
CA LEU A 46 0.82 2.18 16.47
C LEU A 46 -0.60 2.34 17.02
N GLN A 47 -1.48 3.05 16.31
CA GLN A 47 -2.79 3.46 16.85
C GLN A 47 -3.94 3.36 15.85
N ASN A 48 -3.63 3.35 14.55
CA ASN A 48 -4.60 3.32 13.47
C ASN A 48 -4.39 2.08 12.60
N PRO A 49 -5.40 1.66 11.82
CA PRO A 49 -5.27 0.52 10.92
C PRO A 49 -4.06 0.65 10.00
N LEU A 50 -3.41 -0.49 9.71
CA LEU A 50 -2.27 -0.49 8.79
C LEU A 50 -2.74 -0.09 7.39
N GLY A 51 -2.13 0.96 6.84
CA GLY A 51 -2.42 1.43 5.49
C GLY A 51 -1.48 2.56 5.07
N CYS A 52 -1.71 3.11 3.88
CA CYS A 52 -0.90 4.20 3.35
C CYS A 52 -1.51 5.57 3.68
N TYR A 53 -0.85 6.32 4.57
CA TYR A 53 -1.28 7.64 5.07
C TYR A 53 -0.61 8.82 4.33
N ASP A 54 -0.34 8.64 3.03
CA ASP A 54 0.15 9.74 2.19
C ASP A 54 -0.96 10.26 1.28
N VAL A 55 -1.59 11.36 1.69
CA VAL A 55 -2.72 12.00 1.02
C VAL A 55 -2.43 12.37 -0.44
N ARG A 56 -1.16 12.62 -0.79
CA ARG A 56 -0.72 12.91 -2.16
C ARG A 56 -0.99 11.74 -3.12
N ARG A 57 -1.05 10.49 -2.61
CA ARG A 57 -1.41 9.29 -3.41
C ARG A 57 -2.91 9.19 -3.70
N TYR A 58 -3.71 10.06 -3.10
CA TYR A 58 -5.16 10.11 -3.23
C TYR A 58 -5.62 11.45 -3.81
N ASN A 59 -4.80 12.11 -4.63
CA ASN A 59 -5.09 13.43 -5.21
C ASN A 59 -5.38 14.50 -4.16
N ASP A 60 -4.66 14.43 -3.04
CA ASP A 60 -4.84 15.28 -1.86
C ASP A 60 -6.25 15.17 -1.21
N ASP A 61 -6.98 14.09 -1.51
CA ASP A 61 -8.25 13.75 -0.89
C ASP A 61 -8.03 12.91 0.38
N HIS A 62 -8.17 13.57 1.52
CA HIS A 62 -8.00 12.93 2.83
C HIS A 62 -9.07 11.87 3.10
N ASP A 63 -10.31 12.09 2.67
CA ASP A 63 -11.41 11.18 2.98
C ASP A 63 -11.26 9.88 2.19
N LYS A 64 -10.85 9.96 0.91
CA LYS A 64 -10.49 8.76 0.12
C LYS A 64 -9.33 7.98 0.72
N MET A 65 -8.33 8.67 1.30
CA MET A 65 -7.23 8.01 1.99
C MET A 65 -7.73 7.22 3.21
N ILE A 66 -8.60 7.83 4.02
CA ILE A 66 -9.19 7.18 5.19
C ILE A 66 -10.11 6.03 4.78
N GLU A 67 -10.98 6.22 3.79
CA GLU A 67 -11.83 5.17 3.22
C GLU A 67 -11.00 3.94 2.84
N GLN A 68 -9.92 4.13 2.06
CA GLN A 68 -9.03 3.05 1.67
C GLN A 68 -8.39 2.33 2.86
N VAL A 69 -7.94 3.06 3.88
CA VAL A 69 -7.32 2.49 5.10
C VAL A 69 -8.34 1.67 5.90
N MET A 70 -9.59 2.12 5.96
CA MET A 70 -10.64 1.48 6.74
C MET A 70 -11.20 0.20 6.09
N THR A 71 -10.92 -0.04 4.80
CA THR A 71 -11.33 -1.27 4.09
C THR A 71 -10.89 -2.57 4.77
N VAL A 72 -9.92 -2.54 5.67
CA VAL A 72 -9.55 -3.71 6.49
C VAL A 72 -10.70 -4.23 7.36
N PHE A 73 -11.70 -3.40 7.63
CA PHE A 73 -12.91 -3.77 8.38
C PHE A 73 -14.07 -4.22 7.47
N ASP A 74 -13.86 -4.27 6.15
CA ASP A 74 -14.86 -4.70 5.18
C ASP A 74 -14.52 -6.09 4.58
N PRO A 75 -15.51 -7.00 4.48
CA PRO A 75 -16.85 -6.88 5.05
C PRO A 75 -16.82 -6.91 6.59
N PRO A 76 -17.81 -6.32 7.26
CA PRO A 76 -17.87 -6.34 8.72
C PRO A 76 -17.92 -7.78 9.21
N PRO A 77 -17.21 -8.11 10.30
CA PRO A 77 -17.27 -9.44 10.88
C PRO A 77 -18.73 -9.77 11.26
N PHE A 78 -19.17 -10.99 10.94
CA PHE A 78 -20.54 -11.50 11.17
C PHE A 78 -21.64 -10.92 10.26
N SER A 79 -21.29 -10.58 9.01
CA SER A 79 -22.25 -10.27 7.94
C SER A 79 -22.87 -11.50 7.28
#